data_AF-A0A7Y5NHC2-F1
#
_entry.id   AF-A0A7Y5NHC2-F1
#
_cell.length_a   1.000
_cell.length_b   1.000
_cell.length_c   1.000
_cell.angle_alpha   90.00
_cell.angle_beta   90.00
_cell.angle_gamma   90.00
#
_symmetry.space_group_name_H-M   'P 1'
#
loop_
_entity.id
_entity.type
_entity.pdbx_description
1 polymer ?
#
loop_
_entity_poly.entity_id
_entity_poly.type
_entity_poly.pdbx_seq_one_letter_code
_entity_poly.pdbx_strand_id
1 'polypeptide(L)'
;TGGEPYTQGECRKGVFFTPTIFSNVLPEMRIAQEEVFGPVLAVLRVRDFEEAIRVLNNTKYGLSSSIYTRDVNGAFVAMRDIEAGITYVNGPTIGAEAHMPFGGVKETGNGHREGGWPVYDFFSETKTIYVDFSGKLQRAQIDNQ
;
A
#
# COMPACT_ATOMS: atom_id res chain seq x y z
N THR A 1 -1.24 19.53 20.16
CA THR A 1 -2.45 18.93 20.75
C THR A 1 -3.59 19.08 19.76
N GLY A 2 -4.63 18.25 19.86
CA GLY A 2 -5.77 18.22 18.95
C GLY A 2 -6.57 16.94 19.14
N GLY A 3 -7.53 16.65 18.25
CA GLY A 3 -8.44 15.52 18.37
C GLY A 3 -9.66 15.81 19.25
N GLU A 4 -10.02 17.08 19.40
CA GLU A 4 -11.16 17.48 20.23
C GLU A 4 -12.50 17.19 19.51
N PRO A 5 -13.54 16.74 20.24
CA PRO A 5 -14.88 16.59 19.71
C PRO A 5 -15.42 17.92 19.16
N TYR A 6 -16.06 17.86 17.99
CA TYR A 6 -16.73 19.00 17.39
C TYR A 6 -18.21 19.02 17.78
N THR A 7 -18.56 19.88 18.74
CA THR A 7 -19.88 19.90 19.40
C THR A 7 -20.78 21.06 18.97
N GLN A 8 -20.44 21.76 17.89
CA GLN A 8 -21.17 22.92 17.40
C GLN A 8 -22.28 22.54 16.40
N GLY A 9 -23.39 23.31 16.40
CA GLY A 9 -24.48 23.18 15.42
C GLY A 9 -25.12 21.79 15.38
N GLU A 10 -25.48 21.33 14.18
CA GLU A 10 -26.09 20.02 13.94
C GLU A 10 -25.13 18.85 14.28
N CYS A 11 -23.82 19.07 14.21
CA CYS A 11 -22.81 18.05 14.52
C CYS A 11 -22.86 17.58 15.99
N ARG A 12 -23.44 18.36 16.91
CA ARG A 12 -23.64 17.95 18.31
C ARG A 12 -24.46 16.67 18.48
N LYS A 13 -25.22 16.27 17.45
CA LYS A 13 -26.09 15.09 17.43
C LYS A 13 -25.35 13.82 16.99
N GLY A 14 -24.06 13.90 16.64
CA GLY A 14 -23.25 12.77 16.19
C GLY A 14 -21.85 12.76 16.80
N VAL A 15 -20.99 11.89 16.28
CA VAL A 15 -19.60 11.72 16.73
C VAL A 15 -18.68 12.40 15.72
N PHE A 16 -18.51 13.72 15.87
CA PHE A 16 -17.66 14.52 15.00
C PHE A 16 -16.41 14.98 15.75
N PHE A 17 -15.29 15.07 15.04
CA PHE A 17 -14.02 15.56 15.55
C PHE A 17 -13.49 16.69 14.67
N THR A 18 -12.75 17.60 15.28
CA THR A 18 -12.07 18.66 14.54
C THR A 18 -10.89 18.12 13.72
N PRO A 19 -10.69 18.57 12.47
CA PRO A 19 -9.48 18.24 11.71
C PRO A 19 -8.23 18.63 12.50
N THR A 20 -7.29 17.71 12.62
CA THR A 20 -6.14 17.85 13.53
C THR A 20 -4.83 17.61 12.80
N ILE A 21 -3.92 18.57 12.90
CA ILE A 21 -2.56 18.45 12.36
C ILE A 21 -1.56 18.43 13.51
N PHE A 22 -0.77 17.36 13.60
CA PHE A 22 0.41 17.27 14.45
C PHE A 22 1.63 17.71 13.64
N SER A 23 2.31 18.76 14.09
CA SER A 23 3.57 19.23 13.51
C SER A 23 4.77 18.89 14.40
N ASN A 24 5.97 18.94 13.84
CA ASN A 24 7.22 18.55 14.51
C ASN A 24 7.19 17.11 15.06
N VAL A 25 6.50 16.22 14.33
CA VAL A 25 6.47 14.80 14.67
C VAL A 25 7.82 14.18 14.34
N LEU A 26 8.35 13.39 15.27
CA LEU A 26 9.55 12.58 15.04
C LEU A 26 9.13 11.17 14.58
N PRO A 27 9.92 10.49 13.73
CA PRO A 27 9.57 9.18 13.18
C PRO A 27 9.19 8.14 14.23
N GLU A 28 9.85 8.12 15.38
CA GLU A 28 9.65 7.18 16.48
C GLU A 28 8.43 7.48 17.37
N MET A 29 7.78 8.64 17.19
CA MET A 29 6.58 8.97 17.96
C MET A 29 5.43 8.04 17.59
N ARG A 30 4.62 7.68 18.60
CA ARG A 30 3.43 6.83 18.41
C ARG A 30 2.49 7.31 17.29
N ILE A 31 2.29 8.63 17.17
CA ILE A 31 1.43 9.23 16.13
C ILE A 31 1.97 9.04 14.69
N ALA A 32 3.26 8.74 14.53
CA ALA A 32 3.86 8.38 13.24
C ALA A 32 3.87 6.86 12.99
N GLN A 33 3.71 6.04 14.02
CA GLN A 33 3.86 4.59 13.97
C GLN A 33 2.54 3.82 13.98
N GLU A 34 1.50 4.38 14.60
CA GLU A 34 0.18 3.76 14.72
C GLU A 34 -0.85 4.39 13.79
N GLU A 35 -1.73 3.56 13.25
CA GLU A 35 -2.82 4.00 12.42
C GLU A 35 -3.93 4.66 13.27
N VAL A 36 -4.39 5.83 12.83
CA VAL A 36 -5.50 6.55 13.45
C VAL A 36 -6.61 6.73 12.42
N PHE A 37 -7.73 6.05 12.61
CA PHE A 37 -8.94 6.26 11.80
C PHE A 37 -9.66 7.54 12.27
N GLY A 38 -9.43 8.64 11.56
CA GLY A 38 -10.05 9.93 11.84
C GLY A 38 -9.41 11.08 11.05
N PRO A 39 -9.88 12.33 11.21
CA PRO A 39 -9.37 13.48 10.48
C PRO A 39 -8.05 14.00 11.09
N VAL A 40 -7.03 13.14 11.14
CA VAL A 40 -5.74 13.41 11.79
C VAL A 40 -4.62 13.29 10.76
N LEU A 41 -3.71 14.28 10.74
CA LEU A 41 -2.52 14.30 9.89
C LEU A 41 -1.26 14.55 10.74
N ALA A 42 -0.24 13.72 10.57
CA ALA A 42 1.09 13.95 11.13
C ALA A 42 2.03 14.55 10.06
N VAL A 43 2.76 15.60 10.42
CA VAL A 43 3.75 16.25 9.56
C VAL A 43 5.13 16.06 10.14
N LEU A 44 5.95 15.29 9.42
CA LEU A 44 7.34 15.01 9.72
C LEU A 44 8.23 15.80 8.78
N ARG A 45 9.33 16.36 9.29
CA ARG A 45 10.35 17.03 8.48
C ARG A 45 11.52 16.08 8.28
N VAL A 46 11.94 15.92 7.02
CA VAL A 46 13.13 15.17 6.62
C VAL A 46 14.13 16.12 5.96
N ARG A 47 15.42 15.81 6.03
CA ARG A 47 16.53 16.65 5.55
C ARG A 47 16.78 16.45 4.06
N ASP A 48 16.63 15.22 3.59
CA ASP A 48 16.95 14.83 2.23
C ASP A 48 16.08 13.66 1.76
N PHE A 49 16.24 13.31 0.48
CA PHE A 49 15.48 12.25 -0.18
C PHE A 49 15.74 10.87 0.42
N GLU A 50 16.98 10.55 0.77
CA GLU A 50 17.32 9.24 1.35
C GLU A 50 16.69 9.08 2.75
N GLU A 51 16.71 10.13 3.56
CA GLU A 51 16.00 10.19 4.83
C GLU A 51 14.49 10.09 4.64
N ALA A 52 13.93 10.69 3.59
CA ALA A 52 12.52 10.58 3.27
C ALA A 52 12.09 9.11 3.05
N ILE A 53 12.85 8.37 2.25
CA ILE A 53 12.59 6.93 2.00
C ILE A 53 12.74 6.12 3.29
N ARG A 54 13.80 6.36 4.08
CA ARG A 54 13.99 5.68 5.38
C ARG A 54 12.83 5.95 6.34
N VAL A 55 12.39 7.20 6.47
CA VAL A 55 11.28 7.58 7.35
C VAL A 55 9.96 7.00 6.85
N LEU A 56 9.71 7.02 5.54
CA LEU A 56 8.51 6.44 4.93
C LEU A 56 8.43 4.93 5.19
N ASN A 57 9.53 4.21 5.03
CA ASN A 57 9.57 2.76 5.25
C ASN A 57 9.63 2.39 6.75
N ASN A 58 9.98 3.34 7.64
CA ASN A 58 10.00 3.15 9.09
C ASN A 58 8.58 3.17 9.69
N THR A 59 7.74 2.27 9.22
CA THR A 59 6.46 1.91 9.80
C THR A 59 6.22 0.43 9.50
N LYS A 60 5.44 -0.21 10.36
CA LYS A 60 5.05 -1.62 10.18
C LYS A 60 4.01 -1.82 9.07
N TYR A 61 3.44 -0.75 8.54
CA TYR A 61 2.43 -0.78 7.48
C TYR A 61 3.03 -0.51 6.09
N GLY A 62 2.36 -0.96 5.04
CA GLY A 62 2.82 -0.84 3.65
C GLY A 62 1.68 -0.92 2.65
N LEU A 63 0.60 -0.15 2.85
CA LEU A 63 -0.56 -0.13 1.94
C LEU A 63 -0.30 0.75 0.71
N SER A 64 -0.35 2.06 0.94
CA SER A 64 -0.34 3.11 -0.08
C SER A 64 0.69 4.17 0.30
N SER A 65 1.37 4.69 -0.70
CA SER A 65 2.43 5.70 -0.55
C SER A 65 2.38 6.69 -1.70
N SER A 66 3.00 7.85 -1.52
CA SER A 66 3.08 8.85 -2.57
C SER A 66 4.36 9.68 -2.46
N ILE A 67 4.89 10.06 -3.61
CA ILE A 67 5.93 11.07 -3.74
C ILE A 67 5.48 12.19 -4.68
N TYR A 68 5.68 13.43 -4.28
CA TYR A 68 5.52 14.61 -5.13
C TYR A 68 6.89 15.16 -5.49
N THR A 69 7.27 15.07 -6.76
CA THR A 69 8.58 15.51 -7.26
C THR A 69 8.55 15.82 -8.76
N ARG A 70 9.46 16.69 -9.19
CA ARG A 70 9.79 16.92 -10.61
C ARG A 70 11.06 16.19 -11.05
N ASP A 71 11.81 15.63 -10.10
CA ASP A 71 13.00 14.83 -10.39
C ASP A 71 12.58 13.41 -10.77
N VAL A 72 12.73 13.10 -12.06
CA VAL A 72 12.41 11.77 -12.61
C VAL A 72 13.34 10.71 -12.04
N ASN A 73 14.62 11.00 -11.83
CA ASN A 73 15.56 10.01 -11.29
C ASN A 73 15.17 9.66 -9.85
N GLY A 74 14.90 10.67 -9.02
CA GLY A 74 14.36 10.47 -7.67
C GLY A 74 13.03 9.71 -7.66
N ALA A 75 12.13 9.97 -8.61
CA ALA A 75 10.88 9.23 -8.72
C ALA A 75 11.11 7.73 -9.01
N PHE A 76 12.02 7.39 -9.94
CA PHE A 76 12.36 5.99 -10.24
C PHE A 76 13.03 5.29 -9.05
N VAL A 77 13.88 6.00 -8.31
CA VAL A 77 14.46 5.47 -7.06
C VAL A 77 13.37 5.21 -6.02
N ALA A 78 12.43 6.15 -5.84
CA ALA A 78 11.30 5.98 -4.93
C ALA A 78 10.39 4.81 -5.32
N MET A 79 10.10 4.63 -6.62
CA MET A 79 9.31 3.48 -7.11
C MET A 79 9.93 2.13 -6.75
N ARG A 80 11.27 2.06 -6.71
CA ARG A 80 12.02 0.84 -6.36
C ARG A 80 12.12 0.65 -4.86
N ASP A 81 12.40 1.72 -4.11
CA ASP A 81 12.81 1.64 -2.70
C ASP A 81 11.67 1.80 -1.71
N ILE A 82 10.51 2.35 -2.10
CA ILE A 82 9.34 2.42 -1.23
C ILE A 82 8.74 1.02 -1.05
N GLU A 83 8.58 0.62 0.21
CA GLU A 83 7.99 -0.67 0.59
C GLU A 83 6.49 -0.52 0.85
N ALA A 84 5.72 -0.36 -0.23
CA ALA A 84 4.26 -0.30 -0.21
C ALA A 84 3.67 -1.12 -1.36
N GLY A 85 2.45 -1.59 -1.21
CA GLY A 85 1.75 -2.29 -2.30
C GLY A 85 1.29 -1.36 -3.42
N ILE A 86 1.03 -0.09 -3.10
CA ILE A 86 0.61 0.96 -4.05
C ILE A 86 1.49 2.19 -3.85
N THR A 87 2.05 2.72 -4.94
CA THR A 87 2.89 3.92 -4.92
C THR A 87 2.45 4.88 -6.01
N TYR A 88 2.08 6.09 -5.61
CA TYR A 88 1.72 7.18 -6.52
C TYR A 88 2.90 8.11 -6.75
N VAL A 89 3.06 8.60 -7.98
CA VAL A 89 3.96 9.72 -8.29
C VAL A 89 3.11 10.90 -8.71
N ASN A 90 3.24 12.00 -7.96
CA ASN A 90 2.46 13.23 -8.14
C ASN A 90 0.93 13.03 -8.05
N GLY A 91 0.48 12.04 -7.26
CA GLY A 91 -0.92 11.79 -6.93
C GLY A 91 -1.10 11.46 -5.44
N PRO A 92 -2.28 11.68 -4.84
CA PRO A 92 -2.51 11.41 -3.44
C PRO A 92 -2.47 9.89 -3.14
N THR A 93 -2.41 9.50 -1.87
CA THR A 93 -2.41 8.09 -1.43
C THR A 93 -3.77 7.38 -1.55
N ILE A 94 -4.77 8.05 -2.13
CA ILE A 94 -6.14 7.53 -2.32
C ILE A 94 -6.51 7.55 -3.80
N GLY A 95 -7.59 6.86 -4.15
CA GLY A 95 -8.09 6.80 -5.53
C GLY A 95 -7.38 5.74 -6.37
N ALA A 96 -7.18 4.54 -5.80
CA ALA A 96 -6.73 3.39 -6.58
C ALA A 96 -7.77 3.04 -7.63
N GLU A 97 -7.33 2.85 -8.87
CA GLU A 97 -8.18 2.46 -9.98
C GLU A 97 -8.77 1.07 -9.75
N ALA A 98 -10.08 0.91 -9.92
CA ALA A 98 -10.80 -0.31 -9.55
C ALA A 98 -10.33 -1.57 -10.31
N HIS A 99 -9.68 -1.39 -11.46
CA HIS A 99 -9.17 -2.47 -12.31
C HIS A 99 -7.70 -2.81 -12.04
N MET A 100 -7.04 -2.09 -11.13
CA MET A 100 -5.66 -2.35 -10.74
C MET A 100 -5.60 -3.19 -9.46
N PRO A 101 -4.54 -4.00 -9.27
CA PRO A 101 -4.38 -4.77 -8.03
C PRO A 101 -4.23 -3.85 -6.82
N PHE A 102 -5.05 -4.10 -5.80
CA PHE A 102 -5.09 -3.39 -4.54
C PHE A 102 -4.67 -4.32 -3.39
N GLY A 103 -3.79 -3.83 -2.52
CA GLY A 103 -3.36 -4.57 -1.34
C GLY A 103 -1.98 -4.12 -0.90
N GLY A 104 -1.62 -4.41 0.35
CA GLY A 104 -0.36 -3.97 0.94
C GLY A 104 0.65 -5.08 1.17
N VAL A 105 1.74 -4.68 1.79
CA VAL A 105 2.83 -5.53 2.30
C VAL A 105 3.03 -5.26 3.80
N LYS A 106 4.01 -5.92 4.43
CA LYS A 106 4.29 -5.82 5.88
C LYS A 106 3.05 -6.22 6.71
N GLU A 107 2.74 -5.49 7.79
CA GLU A 107 1.55 -5.77 8.60
C GLU A 107 0.23 -5.33 7.94
N THR A 108 0.26 -4.67 6.77
CA THR A 108 -0.96 -4.35 6.03
C THR A 108 -1.58 -5.59 5.38
N GLY A 109 -0.76 -6.54 4.93
CA GLY A 109 -1.26 -7.66 4.15
C GLY A 109 -0.25 -8.77 3.96
N ASN A 110 -0.75 -9.93 3.56
CA ASN A 110 0.03 -11.17 3.41
C ASN A 110 0.50 -11.42 1.96
N GLY A 111 0.50 -10.40 1.11
CA GLY A 111 0.96 -10.48 -0.28
C GLY A 111 -0.14 -10.66 -1.32
N HIS A 112 -1.35 -11.06 -0.93
CA HIS A 112 -2.48 -11.12 -1.86
C HIS A 112 -2.92 -9.73 -2.33
N ARG A 113 -3.66 -9.72 -3.45
CA ARG A 113 -4.22 -8.51 -4.05
C ARG A 113 -5.68 -8.75 -4.38
N GLU A 114 -6.50 -7.77 -4.05
CA GLU A 114 -7.88 -7.65 -4.52
C GLU A 114 -7.92 -6.76 -5.78
N GLY A 115 -9.01 -6.80 -6.54
CA GLY A 115 -9.14 -6.01 -7.77
C GLY A 115 -8.22 -6.48 -8.91
N GLY A 116 -8.57 -6.09 -10.14
CA GLY A 116 -7.85 -6.51 -11.35
C GLY A 116 -7.79 -8.02 -11.54
N TRP A 117 -6.76 -8.48 -12.26
CA TRP A 117 -6.56 -9.90 -12.59
C TRP A 117 -6.05 -10.78 -11.42
N PRO A 118 -5.17 -10.32 -10.52
CA PRO A 118 -4.62 -11.17 -9.45
C PRO A 118 -5.65 -11.78 -8.50
N VAL A 119 -6.86 -11.20 -8.43
CA VAL A 119 -7.95 -11.72 -7.63
C VAL A 119 -8.37 -13.13 -8.06
N TYR A 120 -8.20 -13.49 -9.34
CA TYR A 120 -8.49 -14.83 -9.83
C TYR A 120 -7.56 -15.87 -9.23
N ASP A 121 -6.28 -15.56 -9.03
CA ASP A 121 -5.34 -16.49 -8.40
C ASP A 121 -5.71 -16.77 -6.93
N PHE A 122 -6.34 -15.81 -6.24
CA PHE A 122 -6.77 -15.98 -4.86
C PHE A 122 -8.07 -16.77 -4.71
N PHE A 123 -9.04 -16.54 -5.61
CA PHE A 123 -10.35 -17.18 -5.55
C PHE A 123 -10.48 -18.41 -6.45
N SER A 124 -9.40 -18.86 -7.08
CA SER A 124 -9.38 -20.06 -7.91
C SER A 124 -8.14 -20.91 -7.63
N GLU A 125 -8.15 -22.14 -8.11
CA GLU A 125 -7.05 -23.09 -7.97
C GLU A 125 -6.64 -23.58 -9.37
N THR A 126 -5.34 -23.64 -9.63
CA THR A 126 -4.83 -24.12 -10.93
C THR A 126 -4.90 -25.64 -11.00
N LYS A 127 -5.63 -26.17 -11.98
CA LYS A 127 -5.68 -27.61 -12.27
C LYS A 127 -4.95 -27.94 -13.57
N THR A 128 -3.82 -28.62 -13.49
CA THR A 128 -3.09 -29.13 -14.66
C THR A 128 -3.57 -30.54 -15.01
N ILE A 129 -3.98 -30.76 -16.26
CA ILE A 129 -4.43 -32.07 -16.76
C ILE A 129 -3.62 -32.42 -18.00
N TYR A 130 -2.98 -33.59 -17.98
CA TYR A 130 -2.35 -34.18 -19.16
C TYR A 130 -3.27 -35.26 -19.72
N VAL A 131 -3.52 -35.23 -21.03
CA VAL A 131 -4.31 -36.25 -21.72
C VAL A 131 -3.48 -36.84 -22.84
N ASP A 132 -3.21 -38.15 -22.75
CA ASP A 132 -2.52 -38.90 -23.78
C ASP A 132 -3.52 -39.74 -24.58
N PHE A 133 -3.55 -39.53 -25.90
CA PHE A 133 -4.38 -40.29 -26.84
C PHE A 133 -3.57 -41.26 -27.70
N SER A 134 -2.26 -41.41 -27.47
CA SER A 134 -1.34 -42.15 -28.34
C SER A 134 -1.48 -43.67 -28.26
N GLY A 135 -2.13 -44.20 -27.21
CA GLY A 135 -2.27 -45.64 -26.98
C GLY A 135 -0.96 -46.34 -26.60
N LYS A 136 0.12 -45.59 -26.32
CA LYS A 136 1.43 -46.12 -25.88
C LYS A 136 2.00 -45.24 -24.77
N LEU A 137 2.90 -45.80 -23.95
CA LEU A 137 3.61 -45.02 -22.93
C LEU A 137 4.55 -44.02 -23.61
N GLN A 138 4.35 -42.73 -23.34
CA GLN A 138 5.27 -41.66 -23.73
C GLN A 138 6.09 -41.22 -22.52
N ARG A 139 7.41 -41.40 -22.56
CA ARG A 139 8.31 -40.97 -21.47
C ARG A 139 8.64 -39.50 -21.66
N ALA A 140 8.00 -38.66 -20.87
CA ALA A 140 8.26 -37.22 -20.85
C ALA A 140 9.77 -36.95 -20.72
N GLN A 141 10.27 -36.00 -21.53
CA GLN A 141 11.67 -35.58 -21.57
C GLN A 141 12.68 -36.65 -22.07
N ILE A 142 12.23 -37.85 -22.46
CA ILE A 142 13.07 -38.93 -22.98
C ILE A 142 12.74 -39.23 -24.44
N ASP A 143 11.45 -39.44 -24.74
CA ASP A 143 10.99 -39.88 -26.06
C ASP A 143 10.74 -38.70 -27.03
N ASN A 144 11.36 -37.54 -26.81
CA ASN A 144 11.17 -36.29 -27.58
C ASN A 144 11.79 -36.31 -29.00
N GLN A 145 11.91 -37.46 -29.65
CA GLN A 145 12.35 -37.60 -31.05
C GLN A 145 11.24 -38.12 -31.95
#